data_AF-A0A452YM37-F1
#
_entry.id   AF-A0A452YM37-F1
#
_cell.length_a   1.000
_cell.length_b   1.000
_cell.length_c   1.000
_cell.angle_alpha   90.00
_cell.angle_beta   90.00
_cell.angle_gamma   90.00
#
_symmetry.space_group_name_H-M   'P 1'
#
loop_
_entity.id
_entity.type
_entity.pdbx_description
1 polymer ?
#
loop_
_entity_poly.entity_id
_entity_poly.type
_entity_poly.pdbx_seq_one_letter_code
_entity_poly.pdbx_strand_id
1 'polypeptide(L)'
;QCAAVDALKHFIPTYLVSAGEKIANDVISKYVTLLDDPNVAARRGGALALGILPYEFLLLKWMPVMSKLCSSCTIEDKADDPDAEARVNSVRGLILVCETLTSNVDQSSDIGESVYAYIKVEVMPALFRALDDYAVDNRGDVGSWVREAAMDALERCTFILCKRDAVAVRAAPAAEDESEPSDMDANAISTTCQLFDSAIAQGLVAGIAKQAVEKIDKIREIAVRTLQRILYNQEQFVPSIPYRKLLEEIIPNNSDLEWAVPTVSYPRLVKILQASCYSKPVLSGLVISTGGLQESLRKASTSALVGYLQDSSINIDDKGKSREYLLSHDILWVLQRYQKCDRVITPTLKDY
;
A
#
# COMPACT_ATOMS: atom_id res chain seq x y z
N GLN A 1 6.38 24.34 8.38
CA GLN A 1 7.14 23.31 7.64
C GLN A 1 6.87 23.38 6.14
N CYS A 2 5.61 23.33 5.67
CA CYS A 2 5.26 23.40 4.24
C CYS A 2 5.91 24.59 3.51
N ALA A 3 5.79 25.82 4.01
CA ALA A 3 6.42 26.99 3.39
C ALA A 3 7.95 26.91 3.26
N ALA A 4 8.63 26.23 4.20
CA ALA A 4 10.07 26.03 4.13
C ALA A 4 10.45 24.98 3.07
N VAL A 5 9.65 23.92 2.95
CA VAL A 5 9.80 22.89 1.91
C VAL A 5 9.52 23.48 0.53
N ASP A 6 8.47 24.30 0.39
CA ASP A 6 8.12 24.98 -0.86
C ASP A 6 9.23 25.95 -1.31
N ALA A 7 9.83 26.69 -0.37
CA ALA A 7 11.00 27.52 -0.65
C ALA A 7 12.19 26.66 -1.09
N LEU A 8 12.44 25.55 -0.39
CA LEU A 8 13.55 24.64 -0.68
C LEU A 8 13.42 24.01 -2.09
N LYS A 9 12.19 23.70 -2.52
CA LYS A 9 11.89 23.15 -3.86
C LYS A 9 12.40 24.05 -4.99
N HIS A 10 12.38 25.37 -4.80
CA HIS A 10 12.87 26.34 -5.77
C HIS A 10 14.34 26.71 -5.54
N PHE A 11 14.76 26.74 -4.27
CA PHE A 11 16.12 27.14 -3.89
C PHE A 11 17.18 26.13 -4.34
N ILE A 12 16.97 24.83 -4.13
CA ILE A 12 17.99 23.81 -4.44
C ILE A 12 18.32 23.80 -5.95
N PRO A 13 17.33 23.71 -6.87
CA PRO A 13 17.64 23.71 -8.30
C PRO A 13 18.34 24.99 -8.75
N THR A 14 17.92 26.15 -8.22
CA THR A 14 18.43 27.45 -8.64
C THR A 14 19.87 27.71 -8.18
N TYR A 15 20.21 27.29 -6.95
CA TYR A 15 21.46 27.73 -6.32
C TYR A 15 22.43 26.59 -5.95
N LEU A 16 21.95 25.36 -5.77
CA LEU A 16 22.77 24.28 -5.21
C LEU A 16 23.12 23.18 -6.21
N VAL A 17 22.37 23.01 -7.31
CA VAL A 17 22.72 22.03 -8.36
C VAL A 17 24.05 22.36 -9.03
N SER A 18 24.33 23.63 -9.29
CA SER A 18 25.62 24.08 -9.86
C SER A 18 26.74 24.20 -8.82
N ALA A 19 26.44 24.02 -7.52
CA ALA A 19 27.40 24.24 -6.44
C ALA A 19 28.34 23.03 -6.20
N GLY A 20 28.11 21.92 -6.90
CA GLY A 20 29.00 20.74 -6.93
C GLY A 20 28.55 19.59 -6.03
N GLU A 21 29.02 18.38 -6.35
CA GLU A 21 28.58 17.11 -5.73
C GLU A 21 28.82 17.05 -4.22
N LYS A 22 29.89 17.70 -3.71
CA LYS A 22 30.17 17.72 -2.27
C LYS A 22 29.03 18.38 -1.49
N ILE A 23 28.56 19.53 -1.95
CA ILE A 23 27.47 20.26 -1.30
C ILE A 23 26.18 19.45 -1.37
N ALA A 24 25.88 18.83 -2.53
CA ALA A 24 24.73 17.95 -2.67
C ALA A 24 24.79 16.78 -1.68
N ASN A 25 25.95 16.12 -1.58
CA ASN A 25 26.17 15.02 -0.65
C ASN A 25 26.02 15.42 0.82
N ASP A 26 26.51 16.60 1.21
CA ASP A 26 26.39 17.13 2.58
C ASP A 26 24.92 17.45 2.92
N VAL A 27 24.19 18.05 1.97
CA VAL A 27 22.76 18.33 2.11
C VAL A 27 21.95 17.05 2.27
N ILE A 28 22.18 16.04 1.44
CA ILE A 28 21.50 14.75 1.54
C ILE A 28 21.80 14.08 2.87
N SER A 29 23.08 13.96 3.23
CA SER A 29 23.49 13.35 4.51
C SER A 29 22.83 14.05 5.70
N LYS A 30 22.82 15.39 5.70
CA LYS A 30 22.17 16.17 6.76
C LYS A 30 20.69 15.81 6.90
N TYR A 31 19.93 15.83 5.80
CA TYR A 31 18.50 15.53 5.86
C TYR A 31 18.21 14.08 6.23
N VAL A 32 19.01 13.11 5.75
CA VAL A 32 18.93 11.70 6.16
C VAL A 32 19.13 11.56 7.68
N THR A 33 20.11 12.25 8.27
CA THR A 33 20.34 12.23 9.72
C THR A 33 19.17 12.83 10.51
N LEU A 34 18.49 13.86 9.97
CA LEU A 34 17.34 14.47 10.66
C LEU A 34 16.18 13.49 10.88
N LEU A 35 16.07 12.39 10.14
CA LEU A 35 15.02 11.38 10.34
C LEU A 35 15.19 10.60 11.66
N ASP A 36 16.36 10.67 12.29
CA ASP A 36 16.62 10.11 13.63
C ASP A 36 16.73 11.17 14.73
N ASP A 37 16.48 12.44 14.40
CA ASP A 37 16.61 13.51 15.37
C ASP A 37 15.58 13.35 16.51
N PRO A 38 15.98 13.55 17.78
CA PRO A 38 15.03 13.52 18.90
C PRO A 38 13.91 14.55 18.73
N ASN A 39 14.16 15.66 18.02
CA ASN A 39 13.16 16.65 17.71
C ASN A 39 12.21 16.18 16.59
N VAL A 40 10.95 15.95 16.94
CA VAL A 40 9.89 15.56 16.00
C VAL A 40 9.74 16.52 14.82
N ALA A 41 9.94 17.83 15.04
CA ALA A 41 9.84 18.83 13.98
C ALA A 41 10.99 18.72 12.97
N ALA A 42 12.17 18.28 13.42
CA ALA A 42 13.30 18.01 12.55
C ALA A 42 13.06 16.75 11.71
N ARG A 43 12.54 15.66 12.32
CA ARG A 43 12.15 14.43 11.59
C ARG A 43 11.14 14.71 10.49
N ARG A 44 10.03 15.38 10.86
CA ARG A 44 8.96 15.79 9.93
C ARG A 44 9.48 16.63 8.78
N GLY A 45 10.34 17.62 9.07
CA GLY A 45 10.91 18.52 8.07
C GLY A 45 11.93 17.82 7.16
N GLY A 46 12.80 16.99 7.73
CA GLY A 46 13.81 16.23 7.00
C GLY A 46 13.18 15.26 6.01
N ALA A 47 12.13 14.55 6.41
CA ALA A 47 11.41 13.63 5.53
C ALA A 47 10.80 14.33 4.30
N LEU A 48 10.15 15.48 4.51
CA LEU A 48 9.61 16.28 3.41
C LEU A 48 10.72 16.88 2.53
N ALA A 49 11.81 17.34 3.13
CA ALA A 49 12.94 17.91 2.40
C ALA A 49 13.63 16.88 1.50
N LEU A 50 13.74 15.61 1.93
CA LEU A 50 14.23 14.53 1.07
C LEU A 50 13.30 14.29 -0.13
N GLY A 51 11.98 14.34 0.10
CA GLY A 51 10.96 14.13 -0.94
C GLY A 51 10.99 15.11 -2.11
N ILE A 52 11.53 16.32 -1.90
CA ILE A 52 11.56 17.37 -2.93
C ILE A 52 12.96 17.61 -3.51
N LEU A 53 13.95 16.78 -3.15
CA LEU A 53 15.28 16.91 -3.72
C LEU A 53 15.22 16.68 -5.24
N PRO A 54 15.98 17.46 -6.02
CA PRO A 54 15.99 17.28 -7.47
C PRO A 54 16.68 15.96 -7.85
N TYR A 55 16.40 15.49 -9.07
CA TYR A 55 16.88 14.20 -9.57
C TYR A 55 18.41 14.06 -9.46
N GLU A 56 19.15 15.12 -9.77
CA GLU A 56 20.62 15.17 -9.72
C GLU A 56 21.16 14.91 -8.31
N PHE A 57 20.43 15.34 -7.27
CA PHE A 57 20.81 15.09 -5.88
C PHE A 57 20.49 13.64 -5.52
N LEU A 58 19.27 13.20 -5.85
CA LEU A 58 18.82 11.86 -5.51
C LEU A 58 19.71 10.79 -6.15
N LEU A 59 20.14 10.98 -7.41
CA LEU A 59 21.05 10.04 -8.09
C LEU A 59 22.33 9.74 -7.31
N LEU A 60 22.89 10.74 -6.61
CA LEU A 60 24.14 10.56 -5.85
C LEU A 60 23.98 9.56 -4.69
N LYS A 61 22.79 9.50 -4.07
CA LYS A 61 22.54 8.74 -2.83
C LYS A 61 21.11 8.18 -2.75
N TRP A 62 20.57 7.69 -3.86
CA TRP A 62 19.16 7.28 -3.93
C TRP A 62 18.84 6.15 -2.95
N MET A 63 19.72 5.15 -2.85
CA MET A 63 19.50 3.96 -2.03
C MET A 63 19.54 4.27 -0.53
N PRO A 64 20.54 5.01 0.02
CA PRO A 64 20.49 5.47 1.41
C PRO A 64 19.25 6.32 1.74
N VAL A 65 18.83 7.21 0.83
CA VAL A 65 17.65 8.06 1.03
C VAL A 65 16.39 7.22 1.11
N MET A 66 16.15 6.33 0.14
CA MET A 66 14.98 5.46 0.12
C MET A 66 14.99 4.50 1.31
N SER A 67 16.12 3.87 1.62
CA SER A 67 16.26 2.97 2.77
C SER A 67 15.91 3.65 4.09
N LYS A 68 16.41 4.88 4.29
CA LYS A 68 16.12 5.65 5.50
C LYS A 68 14.64 6.04 5.58
N LEU A 69 14.04 6.46 4.48
CA LEU A 69 12.62 6.78 4.43
C LEU A 69 11.75 5.53 4.68
N CYS A 70 12.09 4.38 4.08
CA CYS A 70 11.39 3.09 4.30
C CYS A 70 11.33 2.72 5.78
N SER A 71 12.47 2.72 6.48
CA SER A 71 12.52 2.43 7.93
C SER A 71 11.78 3.48 8.78
N SER A 72 11.71 4.72 8.31
CA SER A 72 10.99 5.80 9.00
C SER A 72 9.48 5.80 8.75
N CYS A 73 8.96 4.95 7.86
CA CYS A 73 7.52 4.81 7.62
C CYS A 73 6.82 3.96 8.67
N THR A 74 7.55 3.10 9.39
CA THR A 74 6.98 2.05 10.24
C THR A 74 7.26 2.29 11.72
N ILE A 75 6.30 1.94 12.57
CA ILE A 75 6.44 2.01 14.04
C ILE A 75 7.35 0.91 14.61
N GLU A 76 7.53 -0.20 13.88
CA GLU A 76 8.25 -1.40 14.34
C GLU A 76 9.72 -1.13 14.71
N ASP A 77 10.36 -0.14 14.09
CA ASP A 77 11.77 0.18 14.33
C ASP A 77 11.96 1.11 15.54
N LYS A 78 10.89 1.73 16.06
CA LYS A 78 10.90 2.66 17.20
C LYS A 78 9.58 2.54 17.97
N ALA A 79 9.44 1.49 18.78
CA ALA A 79 8.24 1.26 19.60
C ALA A 79 7.85 2.46 20.50
N ASP A 80 8.83 3.33 20.81
CA ASP A 80 8.67 4.56 21.58
C ASP A 80 8.61 5.84 20.73
N ASP A 81 8.46 5.78 19.40
CA ASP A 81 8.24 6.98 18.56
C ASP A 81 6.73 7.28 18.43
N PRO A 82 6.17 8.18 19.26
CA PRO A 82 4.76 8.50 19.22
C PRO A 82 4.38 9.33 17.99
N ASP A 83 5.33 9.82 17.19
CA ASP A 83 5.05 10.85 16.20
C ASP A 83 4.55 10.28 14.86
N ALA A 84 3.25 10.01 14.79
CA ALA A 84 2.59 9.59 13.55
C ALA A 84 2.83 10.57 12.40
N GLU A 85 2.93 11.88 12.66
CA GLU A 85 3.17 12.89 11.62
C GLU A 85 4.54 12.75 10.96
N ALA A 86 5.59 12.39 11.70
CA ALA A 86 6.90 12.08 11.13
C ALA A 86 6.79 10.90 10.16
N ARG A 87 6.08 9.83 10.55
CA ARG A 87 5.87 8.65 9.69
C ARG A 87 5.03 8.98 8.45
N VAL A 88 3.97 9.78 8.58
CA VAL A 88 3.20 10.31 7.43
C VAL A 88 4.12 11.05 6.46
N ASN A 89 4.98 11.93 6.98
CA ASN A 89 5.90 12.69 6.14
C ASN A 89 6.98 11.81 5.52
N SER A 90 7.43 10.74 6.20
CA SER A 90 8.32 9.73 5.62
C SER A 90 7.67 8.98 4.48
N VAL A 91 6.41 8.55 4.62
CA VAL A 91 5.64 7.91 3.53
C VAL A 91 5.49 8.86 2.33
N ARG A 92 5.11 10.12 2.60
CA ARG A 92 4.98 11.15 1.55
C ARG A 92 6.31 11.48 0.87
N GLY A 93 7.37 11.61 1.65
CA GLY A 93 8.72 11.84 1.14
C GLY A 93 9.19 10.67 0.26
N LEU A 94 8.95 9.44 0.71
CA LEU A 94 9.32 8.22 0.00
C LEU A 94 8.69 8.15 -1.38
N ILE A 95 7.37 8.36 -1.49
CA ILE A 95 6.70 8.29 -2.80
C ILE A 95 7.17 9.40 -3.75
N LEU A 96 7.45 10.61 -3.26
CA LEU A 96 7.98 11.70 -4.08
C LEU A 96 9.41 11.41 -4.58
N VAL A 97 10.25 10.77 -3.76
CA VAL A 97 11.57 10.27 -4.19
C VAL A 97 11.41 9.22 -5.30
N CYS A 98 10.51 8.25 -5.12
CA CYS A 98 10.21 7.23 -6.15
C CYS A 98 9.81 7.87 -7.48
N GLU A 99 8.89 8.83 -7.46
CA GLU A 99 8.43 9.52 -8.68
C GLU A 99 9.54 10.34 -9.34
N THR A 100 10.31 11.09 -8.55
CA THR A 100 11.39 11.93 -9.07
C THR A 100 12.45 11.07 -9.76
N LEU A 101 12.84 9.95 -9.14
CA LEU A 101 13.80 9.01 -9.73
C LEU A 101 13.23 8.34 -10.98
N THR A 102 12.01 7.79 -10.92
CA THR A 102 11.44 7.00 -12.03
C THR A 102 10.94 7.83 -13.21
N SER A 103 10.72 9.13 -13.03
CA SER A 103 10.37 10.03 -14.12
C SER A 103 11.58 10.48 -14.94
N ASN A 104 12.79 10.42 -14.38
CA ASN A 104 14.00 11.00 -15.00
C ASN A 104 15.10 9.97 -15.28
N VAL A 105 15.09 8.81 -14.61
CA VAL A 105 16.10 7.77 -14.84
C VAL A 105 15.90 7.11 -16.20
N ASP A 106 17.02 6.91 -16.91
CA ASP A 106 17.01 6.05 -18.07
C ASP A 106 16.64 4.63 -17.65
N GLN A 107 15.50 4.14 -18.14
CA GLN A 107 14.91 2.89 -17.72
C GLN A 107 15.77 1.69 -18.11
N SER A 108 16.60 1.82 -19.15
CA SER A 108 17.56 0.80 -19.60
C SER A 108 18.91 0.81 -18.90
N SER A 109 19.14 1.78 -18.00
CA SER A 109 20.39 1.83 -17.23
C SER A 109 20.35 0.87 -16.03
N ASP A 110 21.51 0.34 -15.63
CA ASP A 110 21.67 -0.48 -14.41
C ASP A 110 21.11 0.21 -13.16
N ILE A 111 21.27 1.53 -13.09
CA ILE A 111 20.72 2.35 -12.00
C ILE A 111 19.19 2.36 -12.06
N GLY A 112 18.61 2.56 -13.25
CA GLY A 112 17.18 2.50 -13.46
C GLY A 112 16.59 1.17 -13.02
N GLU A 113 17.14 0.06 -13.50
CA GLU A 113 16.73 -1.28 -13.09
C GLU A 113 16.82 -1.48 -11.57
N SER A 114 17.92 -1.03 -10.96
CA SER A 114 18.12 -1.08 -9.51
C SER A 114 17.07 -0.29 -8.74
N VAL A 115 16.68 0.91 -9.20
CA VAL A 115 15.63 1.73 -8.57
C VAL A 115 14.29 1.02 -8.64
N TYR A 116 13.88 0.50 -9.79
CA TYR A 116 12.60 -0.21 -9.93
C TYR A 116 12.57 -1.50 -9.10
N ALA A 117 13.67 -2.27 -9.11
CA ALA A 117 13.81 -3.44 -8.26
C ALA A 117 13.70 -3.07 -6.77
N TYR A 118 14.34 -1.98 -6.34
CA TYR A 118 14.25 -1.49 -4.96
C TYR A 118 12.82 -1.07 -4.59
N ILE A 119 12.08 -0.41 -5.49
CA ILE A 119 10.67 -0.09 -5.26
C ILE A 119 9.87 -1.37 -5.02
N LYS A 120 10.10 -2.40 -5.84
CA LYS A 120 9.45 -3.71 -5.70
C LYS A 120 9.75 -4.37 -4.35
N VAL A 121 11.03 -4.50 -4.00
CA VAL A 121 11.48 -5.37 -2.90
C VAL A 121 11.56 -4.68 -1.53
N GLU A 122 11.70 -3.35 -1.49
CA GLU A 122 11.89 -2.61 -0.24
C GLU A 122 10.75 -1.61 0.02
N VAL A 123 10.37 -0.82 -0.99
CA VAL A 123 9.34 0.22 -0.82
C VAL A 123 7.95 -0.38 -0.65
N MET A 124 7.53 -1.29 -1.54
CA MET A 124 6.20 -1.91 -1.44
C MET A 124 6.01 -2.62 -0.08
N PRO A 125 6.96 -3.45 0.42
CA PRO A 125 6.84 -4.02 1.76
C PRO A 125 6.86 -3.01 2.90
N ALA A 126 7.65 -1.93 2.83
CA ALA A 126 7.62 -0.87 3.84
C ALA A 126 6.25 -0.17 3.90
N LEU A 127 5.64 0.09 2.74
CA LEU A 127 4.31 0.67 2.65
C LEU A 127 3.22 -0.30 3.12
N PHE A 128 3.35 -1.60 2.86
CA PHE A 128 2.45 -2.62 3.44
C PHE A 128 2.52 -2.64 4.97
N ARG A 129 3.72 -2.55 5.56
CA ARG A 129 3.88 -2.42 7.01
C ARG A 129 3.29 -1.11 7.55
N ALA A 130 3.36 -0.02 6.78
CA ALA A 130 2.73 1.26 7.15
C ALA A 130 1.19 1.20 7.19
N LEU A 131 0.55 0.27 6.44
CA LEU A 131 -0.88 -0.01 6.59
C LEU A 131 -1.25 -0.69 7.93
N ASP A 132 -0.26 -1.16 8.69
CA ASP A 132 -0.47 -1.74 10.02
C ASP A 132 -0.10 -0.77 11.17
N ASP A 133 -0.01 0.53 10.86
CA ASP A 133 0.12 1.56 11.89
C ASP A 133 -1.23 1.81 12.58
N TYR A 134 -1.37 1.31 13.81
CA TYR A 134 -2.53 1.53 14.68
C TYR A 134 -2.17 2.33 15.92
N ALA A 135 -1.19 3.24 15.83
CA ALA A 135 -0.81 4.09 16.94
C ALA A 135 -1.98 4.96 17.41
N VAL A 136 -2.10 5.11 18.73
CA VAL A 136 -3.15 5.90 19.38
C VAL A 136 -2.51 6.93 20.29
N ASP A 137 -2.98 8.17 20.23
CA ASP A 137 -2.68 9.22 21.20
C ASP A 137 -3.97 9.84 21.77
N ASN A 138 -3.86 10.98 22.45
CA ASN A 138 -5.01 11.70 23.02
C ASN A 138 -6.02 12.21 21.98
N ARG A 139 -5.69 12.20 20.68
CA ARG A 139 -6.54 12.54 19.54
C ARG A 139 -7.24 11.32 18.94
N GLY A 140 -6.93 10.11 19.41
CA GLY A 140 -7.47 8.85 18.90
C GLY A 140 -6.47 8.09 18.03
N ASP A 141 -6.95 7.37 17.02
CA ASP A 141 -6.14 6.57 16.09
C ASP A 141 -5.37 7.50 15.12
N VAL A 142 -4.22 7.99 15.57
CA VAL A 142 -3.31 8.81 14.75
C VAL A 142 -2.54 7.98 13.72
N GLY A 143 -2.43 6.67 13.93
CA GLY A 143 -1.92 5.73 12.95
C GLY A 143 -2.73 5.75 11.66
N SER A 144 -4.03 6.05 11.74
CA SER A 144 -4.91 6.18 10.56
C SER A 144 -4.39 7.18 9.51
N TRP A 145 -3.66 8.22 9.92
CA TRP A 145 -3.04 9.18 9.01
C TRP A 145 -1.91 8.56 8.21
N VAL A 146 -1.13 7.68 8.84
CA VAL A 146 -0.05 6.91 8.20
C VAL A 146 -0.65 5.91 7.23
N ARG A 147 -1.72 5.20 7.63
CA ARG A 147 -2.44 4.26 6.75
C ARG A 147 -3.03 4.96 5.53
N GLU A 148 -3.61 6.14 5.71
CA GLU A 148 -4.09 7.00 4.61
C GLU A 148 -2.97 7.37 3.63
N ALA A 149 -1.84 7.85 4.14
CA ALA A 149 -0.68 8.18 3.30
C ALA A 149 -0.09 6.94 2.60
N ALA A 150 -0.10 5.78 3.26
CA ALA A 150 0.41 4.54 2.70
C ALA A 150 -0.48 4.03 1.56
N MET A 151 -1.81 4.15 1.66
CA MET A 151 -2.71 3.80 0.55
C MET A 151 -2.47 4.67 -0.70
N ASP A 152 -2.25 5.97 -0.54
CA ASP A 152 -1.86 6.88 -1.64
C ASP A 152 -0.52 6.47 -2.25
N ALA A 153 0.49 6.23 -1.42
CA ALA A 153 1.82 5.83 -1.88
C ALA A 153 1.79 4.47 -2.61
N LEU A 154 1.03 3.50 -2.11
CA LEU A 154 0.88 2.17 -2.73
C LEU A 154 0.21 2.25 -4.10
N GLU A 155 -0.82 3.08 -4.25
CA GLU A 155 -1.47 3.34 -5.54
C GLU A 155 -0.45 3.88 -6.55
N ARG A 156 0.31 4.90 -6.17
CA ARG A 156 1.29 5.54 -7.06
C ARG A 156 2.47 4.62 -7.39
N CYS A 157 3.00 3.89 -6.42
CA CYS A 157 4.02 2.86 -6.65
C CYS A 157 3.50 1.75 -7.59
N THR A 158 2.24 1.35 -7.45
CA THR A 158 1.61 0.38 -8.36
C THR A 158 1.65 0.90 -9.80
N PHE A 159 1.24 2.15 -10.03
CA PHE A 159 1.31 2.74 -11.37
C PHE A 159 2.74 2.87 -11.90
N ILE A 160 3.72 3.22 -11.04
CA ILE A 160 5.13 3.26 -11.42
C ILE A 160 5.62 1.89 -11.93
N LEU A 161 5.37 0.82 -11.17
CA LEU A 161 5.81 -0.53 -11.53
C LEU A 161 5.09 -1.05 -12.78
N CYS A 162 3.77 -0.90 -12.85
CA CYS A 162 2.98 -1.33 -14.02
C CYS A 162 3.37 -0.57 -15.29
N LYS A 163 3.68 0.73 -15.18
CA LYS A 163 4.14 1.53 -16.33
C LYS A 163 5.48 1.03 -16.86
N ARG A 164 6.41 0.67 -15.95
CA ARG A 164 7.72 0.11 -16.34
C ARG A 164 7.58 -1.27 -17.01
N ASP A 165 6.73 -2.14 -16.47
CA ASP A 165 6.43 -3.44 -17.08
C ASP A 165 5.83 -3.28 -18.48
N ALA A 166 4.88 -2.36 -18.66
CA ALA A 166 4.28 -2.09 -19.97
C ALA A 166 5.30 -1.54 -21.00
N VAL A 167 6.28 -0.76 -20.56
CA VAL A 167 7.39 -0.31 -21.43
C VAL A 167 8.31 -1.48 -21.79
N ALA A 168 8.65 -2.35 -20.82
CA ALA A 168 9.49 -3.52 -21.06
C ALA A 168 8.87 -4.49 -22.07
N VAL A 169 7.56 -4.76 -21.96
CA VAL A 169 6.82 -5.61 -22.91
C VAL A 169 6.80 -5.02 -24.31
N ARG A 170 6.65 -3.69 -24.46
CA ARG A 170 6.68 -3.02 -25.78
C ARG A 170 8.07 -2.97 -26.41
N ALA A 171 9.13 -3.00 -25.60
CA ALA A 171 10.51 -2.97 -26.07
C ALA A 171 11.04 -4.36 -26.45
N ALA A 172 10.38 -5.45 -26.03
CA ALA A 172 10.73 -6.79 -26.46
C ALA A 172 10.46 -6.95 -27.96
N PRO A 173 11.43 -7.45 -28.76
CA PRO A 173 11.21 -7.69 -30.18
C PRO A 173 10.06 -8.69 -30.34
N ALA A 174 9.10 -8.37 -31.23
CA ALA A 174 8.05 -9.28 -31.62
C ALA A 174 8.70 -10.59 -32.11
N ALA A 175 8.48 -11.68 -31.38
CA ALA A 175 8.89 -13.00 -31.82
C ALA A 175 7.97 -13.42 -32.98
N GLU A 176 8.31 -12.96 -34.18
CA GLU A 176 7.88 -13.57 -35.43
C GLU A 176 8.92 -14.64 -35.78
N ASP A 177 8.58 -15.91 -35.57
CA ASP A 177 8.36 -16.91 -36.63
C ASP A 177 8.58 -18.34 -36.12
N GLU A 178 7.82 -19.25 -36.71
CA GLU A 178 7.66 -20.67 -36.37
C GLU A 178 8.99 -21.45 -36.36
N SER A 179 9.26 -22.20 -35.28
CA SER A 179 10.06 -23.44 -35.37
C SER A 179 9.77 -24.36 -34.18
N GLU A 180 9.60 -25.65 -34.51
CA GLU A 180 9.26 -26.74 -33.60
C GLU A 180 10.26 -26.94 -32.44
N PRO A 181 9.80 -27.50 -31.29
CA PRO A 181 10.63 -27.64 -30.10
C PRO A 181 11.63 -28.79 -30.28
N SER A 182 12.90 -28.47 -30.47
CA SER A 182 14.01 -29.41 -30.25
C SER A 182 14.51 -29.32 -28.81
N ASP A 183 14.45 -30.45 -28.10
CA ASP A 183 15.05 -30.66 -26.78
C ASP A 183 16.54 -30.28 -26.78
N MET A 184 16.90 -29.28 -25.96
CA MET A 184 18.11 -29.16 -25.13
C MET A 184 18.21 -27.72 -24.55
N ASP A 185 18.23 -27.62 -23.23
CA ASP A 185 18.52 -26.43 -22.41
C ASP A 185 17.63 -25.17 -22.56
N ALA A 186 16.33 -25.35 -22.33
CA ALA A 186 15.37 -24.26 -22.14
C ALA A 186 15.31 -23.74 -20.68
N ASN A 187 16.44 -23.31 -20.09
CA ASN A 187 16.39 -22.70 -18.74
C ASN A 187 17.34 -21.49 -18.51
N ALA A 188 17.70 -20.76 -19.56
CA ALA A 188 18.43 -19.50 -19.42
C ALA A 188 18.01 -18.43 -20.45
N ILE A 189 16.73 -18.43 -20.84
CA ILE A 189 16.17 -17.41 -21.74
C ILE A 189 15.32 -16.45 -20.89
N SER A 190 15.93 -15.31 -20.53
CA SER A 190 15.29 -14.03 -20.21
C SER A 190 13.96 -14.11 -19.46
N THR A 191 13.96 -14.57 -18.20
CA THR A 191 12.86 -14.25 -17.29
C THR A 191 13.04 -12.79 -16.85
N THR A 192 12.60 -11.83 -17.67
CA THR A 192 12.33 -10.48 -17.15
C THR A 192 11.34 -10.65 -16.00
N CYS A 193 11.85 -10.57 -14.77
CA CYS A 193 11.06 -10.67 -13.56
C CYS A 193 10.07 -9.52 -13.58
N GLN A 194 8.79 -9.81 -13.85
CA GLN A 194 7.73 -8.81 -13.84
C GLN A 194 7.79 -8.02 -12.54
N LEU A 195 7.85 -6.69 -12.61
CA LEU A 195 8.00 -5.85 -11.43
C LEU A 195 6.72 -5.86 -10.60
N PHE A 196 5.57 -5.75 -11.25
CA PHE A 196 4.25 -5.84 -10.61
C PHE A 196 3.63 -7.23 -10.86
N ASP A 197 3.97 -8.17 -9.98
CA ASP A 197 3.47 -9.55 -10.05
C ASP A 197 2.18 -9.78 -9.22
N SER A 198 1.62 -10.97 -9.35
CA SER A 198 0.40 -11.39 -8.63
C SER A 198 0.55 -11.34 -7.10
N ALA A 199 1.75 -11.59 -6.56
CA ALA A 199 1.97 -11.55 -5.12
C ALA A 199 1.86 -10.11 -4.58
N ILE A 200 2.45 -9.15 -5.30
CA ILE A 200 2.32 -7.72 -4.99
C ILE A 200 0.88 -7.25 -5.18
N ALA A 201 0.23 -7.65 -6.27
CA ALA A 201 -1.18 -7.31 -6.52
C ALA A 201 -2.09 -7.84 -5.41
N GLN A 202 -1.86 -9.08 -4.94
CA GLN A 202 -2.58 -9.66 -3.83
C GLN A 202 -2.32 -8.88 -2.53
N GLY A 203 -1.06 -8.58 -2.20
CA GLY A 203 -0.71 -7.81 -1.01
C GLY A 203 -1.32 -6.41 -0.99
N LEU A 204 -1.30 -5.73 -2.14
CA LEU A 204 -1.92 -4.42 -2.37
C LEU A 204 -3.42 -4.44 -2.07
N VAL A 205 -4.16 -5.33 -2.74
CA VAL A 205 -5.60 -5.40 -2.55
C VAL A 205 -5.96 -5.89 -1.15
N ALA A 206 -5.25 -6.89 -0.61
CA ALA A 206 -5.46 -7.39 0.74
C ALA A 206 -5.31 -6.30 1.80
N GLY A 207 -4.23 -5.52 1.71
CA GLY A 207 -3.93 -4.44 2.64
C GLY A 207 -4.99 -3.34 2.60
N ILE A 208 -5.37 -2.89 1.40
CA ILE A 208 -6.38 -1.83 1.25
C ILE A 208 -7.79 -2.35 1.59
N ALA A 209 -8.14 -3.58 1.20
CA ALA A 209 -9.43 -4.18 1.53
C ALA A 209 -9.62 -4.37 3.04
N LYS A 210 -8.56 -4.69 3.78
CA LYS A 210 -8.58 -4.66 5.25
C LYS A 210 -8.98 -3.28 5.78
N GLN A 211 -8.37 -2.21 5.28
CA GLN A 211 -8.73 -0.83 5.66
C GLN A 211 -10.18 -0.48 5.33
N ALA A 212 -10.70 -1.00 4.21
CA ALA A 212 -12.08 -0.75 3.77
C ALA A 212 -13.14 -1.31 4.72
N VAL A 213 -12.82 -2.33 5.54
CA VAL A 213 -13.80 -2.96 6.45
C VAL A 213 -13.60 -2.62 7.92
N GLU A 214 -12.59 -1.81 8.24
CA GLU A 214 -12.35 -1.31 9.60
C GLU A 214 -13.30 -0.16 9.99
N LYS A 215 -13.24 0.23 11.27
CA LYS A 215 -14.24 1.06 11.93
C LYS A 215 -14.27 2.55 11.54
N ILE A 216 -13.22 3.09 10.92
CA ILE A 216 -13.10 4.54 10.69
C ILE A 216 -13.71 4.90 9.33
N ASP A 217 -14.83 5.61 9.35
CA ASP A 217 -15.60 5.98 8.15
C ASP A 217 -14.75 6.63 7.05
N LYS A 218 -13.89 7.60 7.42
CA LYS A 218 -12.97 8.27 6.49
C LYS A 218 -12.00 7.29 5.83
N ILE A 219 -11.39 6.40 6.62
CA ILE A 219 -10.41 5.43 6.11
C ILE A 219 -11.07 4.40 5.21
N ARG A 220 -12.27 3.95 5.58
CA ARG A 220 -13.08 3.06 4.75
C ARG A 220 -13.37 3.67 3.39
N GLU A 221 -13.84 4.93 3.35
CA GLU A 221 -14.08 5.63 2.09
C GLU A 221 -12.81 5.77 1.25
N ILE A 222 -11.70 6.19 1.86
CA ILE A 222 -10.42 6.34 1.16
C ILE A 222 -9.96 5.01 0.57
N ALA A 223 -10.00 3.93 1.36
CA ALA A 223 -9.61 2.60 0.92
C ALA A 223 -10.42 2.13 -0.30
N VAL A 224 -11.74 2.29 -0.27
CA VAL A 224 -12.60 1.93 -1.40
C VAL A 224 -12.28 2.80 -2.63
N ARG A 225 -12.12 4.11 -2.46
CA ARG A 225 -11.76 5.01 -3.58
C ARG A 225 -10.39 4.70 -4.16
N THR A 226 -9.43 4.29 -3.33
CA THR A 226 -8.11 3.83 -3.79
C THR A 226 -8.24 2.54 -4.61
N LEU A 227 -9.03 1.56 -4.15
CA LEU A 227 -9.32 0.36 -4.93
C LEU A 227 -10.02 0.69 -6.25
N GLN A 228 -10.98 1.63 -6.26
CA GLN A 228 -11.63 2.09 -7.49
C GLN A 228 -10.60 2.64 -8.49
N ARG A 229 -9.69 3.52 -8.03
CA ARG A 229 -8.64 4.07 -8.91
C ARG A 229 -7.72 2.97 -9.44
N ILE A 230 -7.33 2.00 -8.63
CA ILE A 230 -6.51 0.85 -9.06
C ILE A 230 -7.25 -0.04 -10.09
N LEU A 231 -8.55 -0.29 -9.88
CA LEU A 231 -9.36 -1.16 -10.74
C LEU A 231 -9.77 -0.49 -12.06
N TYR A 232 -9.91 0.82 -12.10
CA TYR A 232 -10.51 1.51 -13.25
C TYR A 232 -9.65 2.62 -13.86
N ASN A 233 -8.38 2.72 -13.50
CA ASN A 233 -7.47 3.69 -14.11
C ASN A 233 -7.43 3.48 -15.64
N GLN A 234 -7.74 4.55 -16.38
CA GLN A 234 -7.81 4.52 -17.84
C GLN A 234 -6.43 4.67 -18.51
N GLU A 235 -5.47 5.27 -17.81
CA GLU A 235 -4.12 5.53 -18.33
C GLU A 235 -3.18 4.33 -18.10
N GLN A 236 -3.33 3.65 -16.96
CA GLN A 236 -2.47 2.55 -16.54
C GLN A 236 -3.31 1.37 -16.04
N PHE A 237 -3.44 0.35 -16.88
CA PHE A 237 -4.00 -0.92 -16.45
C PHE A 237 -3.08 -1.60 -15.43
N VAL A 238 -3.67 -2.07 -14.33
CA VAL A 238 -2.97 -2.83 -13.27
C VAL A 238 -3.25 -4.33 -13.49
N PRO A 239 -2.28 -5.12 -13.99
CA PRO A 239 -2.48 -6.53 -14.29
C PRO A 239 -2.49 -7.39 -13.01
N SER A 240 -2.75 -8.69 -13.19
CA SER A 240 -2.49 -9.72 -12.19
C SER A 240 -3.26 -9.60 -10.87
N ILE A 241 -4.29 -8.73 -10.76
CA ILE A 241 -5.15 -8.65 -9.58
C ILE A 241 -6.01 -9.92 -9.46
N PRO A 242 -5.83 -10.75 -8.41
CA PRO A 242 -6.70 -11.90 -8.17
C PRO A 242 -8.17 -11.48 -8.00
N TYR A 243 -9.09 -12.29 -8.52
CA TYR A 243 -10.54 -12.04 -8.39
C TYR A 243 -11.00 -10.64 -8.89
N ARG A 244 -10.31 -10.04 -9.88
CA ARG A 244 -10.64 -8.69 -10.39
C ARG A 244 -12.12 -8.48 -10.68
N LYS A 245 -12.77 -9.40 -11.40
CA LYS A 245 -14.19 -9.28 -11.76
C LYS A 245 -15.10 -9.17 -10.53
N LEU A 246 -14.86 -10.02 -9.53
CA LEU A 246 -15.58 -9.96 -8.26
C LEU A 246 -15.36 -8.62 -7.57
N LEU A 247 -14.12 -8.11 -7.54
CA LEU A 247 -13.83 -6.80 -6.95
C LEU A 247 -14.53 -5.66 -7.69
N GLU A 248 -14.58 -5.71 -9.03
CA GLU A 248 -15.28 -4.72 -9.87
C GLU A 248 -16.81 -4.78 -9.68
N GLU A 249 -17.39 -5.94 -9.41
CA GLU A 249 -18.80 -6.08 -9.05
C GLU A 249 -19.10 -5.50 -7.67
N ILE A 250 -18.20 -5.72 -6.70
CA ILE A 250 -18.35 -5.22 -5.33
C ILE A 250 -18.16 -3.70 -5.29
N ILE A 251 -17.19 -3.20 -6.04
CA ILE A 251 -16.74 -1.81 -6.04
C ILE A 251 -16.86 -1.26 -7.47
N PRO A 252 -18.05 -0.81 -7.91
CA PRO A 252 -18.24 -0.30 -9.27
C PRO A 252 -17.55 1.05 -9.50
N ASN A 253 -17.19 1.36 -10.75
CA ASN A 253 -16.52 2.61 -11.13
C ASN A 253 -17.42 3.85 -11.01
N ASN A 254 -18.65 3.76 -11.53
CA ASN A 254 -19.55 4.92 -11.69
C ASN A 254 -20.72 4.85 -10.69
N SER A 255 -20.42 5.11 -9.43
CA SER A 255 -21.46 5.08 -8.40
C SER A 255 -21.24 6.19 -7.39
N ASP A 256 -22.26 7.02 -7.16
CA ASP A 256 -22.33 8.01 -6.08
C ASP A 256 -22.57 7.34 -4.72
N LEU A 257 -22.01 6.14 -4.51
CA LEU A 257 -22.18 5.39 -3.27
C LEU A 257 -21.42 6.09 -2.13
N GLU A 258 -22.14 6.29 -1.04
CA GLU A 258 -21.59 6.85 0.19
C GLU A 258 -20.81 5.77 0.95
N TRP A 259 -19.58 5.48 0.52
CA TRP A 259 -18.75 4.42 1.12
C TRP A 259 -18.44 4.62 2.61
N ALA A 260 -18.47 5.87 3.08
CA ALA A 260 -18.39 6.20 4.50
C ALA A 260 -19.57 5.62 5.31
N VAL A 261 -20.76 5.46 4.71
CA VAL A 261 -21.98 4.99 5.37
C VAL A 261 -21.98 3.46 5.50
N PRO A 262 -21.96 2.90 6.73
CA PRO A 262 -21.86 1.45 6.94
C PRO A 262 -22.96 0.62 6.26
N THR A 263 -24.20 1.09 6.27
CA THR A 263 -25.33 0.38 5.65
C THR A 263 -25.25 0.32 4.13
N VAL A 264 -24.41 1.15 3.51
CA VAL A 264 -24.14 1.15 2.06
C VAL A 264 -22.93 0.27 1.74
N SER A 265 -21.86 0.42 2.51
CA SER A 265 -20.57 -0.23 2.24
C SER A 265 -20.50 -1.69 2.66
N TYR A 266 -20.88 -2.04 3.90
CA TYR A 266 -20.68 -3.41 4.41
C TYR A 266 -21.40 -4.50 3.60
N PRO A 267 -22.67 -4.35 3.17
CA PRO A 267 -23.33 -5.38 2.35
C PRO A 267 -22.60 -5.73 1.06
N ARG A 268 -21.75 -4.82 0.56
CA ARG A 268 -20.87 -5.04 -0.59
C ARG A 268 -19.53 -5.59 -0.14
N LEU A 269 -18.85 -4.92 0.79
CA LEU A 269 -17.47 -5.24 1.16
C LEU A 269 -17.31 -6.63 1.80
N VAL A 270 -18.32 -7.14 2.52
CA VAL A 270 -18.27 -8.52 3.07
C VAL A 270 -18.18 -9.59 1.98
N LYS A 271 -18.61 -9.29 0.75
CA LYS A 271 -18.55 -10.22 -0.39
C LYS A 271 -17.11 -10.49 -0.84
N ILE A 272 -16.13 -9.67 -0.42
CA ILE A 272 -14.70 -9.93 -0.67
C ILE A 272 -14.26 -11.23 0.02
N LEU A 273 -14.94 -11.68 1.07
CA LEU A 273 -14.67 -12.95 1.75
C LEU A 273 -14.82 -14.19 0.85
N GLN A 274 -15.46 -14.06 -0.32
CA GLN A 274 -15.51 -15.13 -1.34
C GLN A 274 -14.12 -15.42 -1.94
N ALA A 275 -13.23 -14.42 -1.96
CA ALA A 275 -11.87 -14.56 -2.44
C ALA A 275 -10.97 -15.03 -1.28
N SER A 276 -10.59 -16.31 -1.30
CA SER A 276 -9.81 -16.94 -0.22
C SER A 276 -8.45 -16.29 0.04
N CYS A 277 -7.85 -15.65 -0.97
CA CYS A 277 -6.60 -14.92 -0.80
C CYS A 277 -6.75 -13.57 -0.05
N TYR A 278 -7.98 -13.06 0.07
CA TYR A 278 -8.31 -11.82 0.78
C TYR A 278 -9.08 -12.04 2.08
N SER A 279 -9.66 -13.24 2.27
CA SER A 279 -10.59 -13.52 3.36
C SER A 279 -10.00 -13.23 4.75
N LYS A 280 -8.77 -13.68 5.03
CA LYS A 280 -8.05 -13.45 6.29
C LYS A 280 -7.76 -11.96 6.58
N PRO A 281 -7.11 -11.20 5.67
CA PRO A 281 -6.93 -9.76 5.83
C PRO A 281 -8.26 -9.01 6.05
N VAL A 282 -9.27 -9.27 5.22
CA VAL A 282 -10.59 -8.64 5.31
C VAL A 282 -11.24 -8.97 6.64
N LEU A 283 -11.28 -10.23 7.05
CA LEU A 283 -11.86 -10.62 8.33
C LEU A 283 -11.15 -9.94 9.50
N SER A 284 -9.81 -9.82 9.45
CA SER A 284 -9.06 -9.13 10.52
C SER A 284 -9.40 -7.65 10.69
N GLY A 285 -9.87 -6.98 9.63
CA GLY A 285 -10.43 -5.63 9.72
C GLY A 285 -11.92 -5.64 10.11
N LEU A 286 -12.69 -6.59 9.58
CA LEU A 286 -14.13 -6.70 9.79
C LEU A 286 -14.49 -6.91 11.27
N VAL A 287 -13.74 -7.75 11.98
CA VAL A 287 -13.94 -8.03 13.43
C VAL A 287 -13.86 -6.76 14.28
N ILE A 288 -13.11 -5.74 13.85
CA ILE A 288 -13.00 -4.45 14.54
C ILE A 288 -14.32 -3.68 14.48
N SER A 289 -15.08 -3.87 13.41
CA SER A 289 -16.32 -3.15 13.13
C SER A 289 -17.51 -3.89 13.71
N THR A 290 -17.56 -5.21 13.57
CA THR A 290 -18.60 -6.06 14.17
C THR A 290 -18.49 -6.05 15.70
N GLY A 291 -17.30 -6.21 16.27
CA GLY A 291 -17.12 -6.26 17.73
C GLY A 291 -16.88 -4.89 18.37
N GLY A 292 -17.05 -3.83 17.59
CA GLY A 292 -16.80 -2.44 17.97
C GLY A 292 -17.82 -1.88 18.96
N LEU A 293 -17.47 -0.76 19.60
CA LEU A 293 -18.34 -0.08 20.58
C LEU A 293 -19.43 0.79 19.91
N GLN A 294 -19.27 1.14 18.65
CA GLN A 294 -20.21 2.00 17.93
C GLN A 294 -21.40 1.18 17.43
N GLU A 295 -22.56 1.41 18.04
CA GLU A 295 -23.75 0.57 17.83
C GLU A 295 -24.26 0.55 16.38
N SER A 296 -24.28 1.69 15.69
CA SER A 296 -24.75 1.78 14.31
C SER A 296 -23.83 1.04 13.33
N LEU A 297 -22.52 1.21 13.49
CA LEU A 297 -21.50 0.50 12.73
C LEU A 297 -21.62 -1.01 12.95
N ARG A 298 -21.61 -1.42 14.23
CA ARG A 298 -21.73 -2.83 14.63
C ARG A 298 -22.96 -3.48 14.02
N LYS A 299 -24.14 -2.86 14.18
CA LYS A 299 -25.39 -3.39 13.58
C LYS A 299 -25.27 -3.56 12.07
N ALA A 300 -24.79 -2.54 11.36
CA ALA A 300 -24.67 -2.61 9.90
C ALA A 300 -23.67 -3.69 9.46
N SER A 301 -22.50 -3.78 10.08
CA SER A 301 -21.48 -4.76 9.74
C SER A 301 -21.89 -6.19 10.10
N THR A 302 -22.52 -6.40 11.27
CA THR A 302 -22.97 -7.72 11.72
C THR A 302 -24.15 -8.20 10.87
N SER A 303 -25.13 -7.33 10.59
CA SER A 303 -26.23 -7.69 9.68
C SER A 303 -25.73 -8.01 8.26
N ALA A 304 -24.74 -7.28 7.75
CA ALA A 304 -24.14 -7.59 6.46
C ALA A 304 -23.40 -8.95 6.47
N LEU A 305 -22.64 -9.25 7.52
CA LEU A 305 -21.93 -10.53 7.65
C LEU A 305 -22.90 -11.71 7.77
N VAL A 306 -23.95 -11.58 8.59
CA VAL A 306 -25.00 -12.61 8.73
C VAL A 306 -25.72 -12.79 7.39
N GLY A 307 -26.08 -11.71 6.71
CA GLY A 307 -26.69 -11.77 5.37
C GLY A 307 -25.77 -12.47 4.37
N TYR A 308 -24.47 -12.19 4.39
CA TYR A 308 -23.48 -12.88 3.56
C TYR A 308 -23.42 -14.38 3.85
N LEU A 309 -23.49 -14.81 5.12
CA LEU A 309 -23.47 -16.24 5.47
C LEU A 309 -24.76 -16.96 5.04
N GLN A 310 -25.89 -16.25 5.01
CA GLN A 310 -27.20 -16.79 4.67
C GLN A 310 -27.52 -16.79 3.16
N ASP A 311 -26.77 -16.05 2.34
CA ASP A 311 -27.08 -15.84 0.92
C ASP A 311 -26.85 -17.10 0.07
N SER A 312 -27.88 -17.89 -0.23
CA SER A 312 -27.74 -19.13 -1.00
C SER A 312 -27.29 -18.95 -2.47
N SER A 313 -27.22 -17.73 -2.98
CA SER A 313 -26.82 -17.44 -4.37
C SER A 313 -25.31 -17.41 -4.58
N ILE A 314 -24.54 -17.32 -3.50
CA ILE A 314 -23.07 -17.25 -3.53
C ILE A 314 -22.51 -18.68 -3.54
N ASN A 315 -22.01 -19.14 -4.70
CA ASN A 315 -21.35 -20.43 -4.84
C ASN A 315 -19.92 -20.38 -4.28
N ILE A 316 -19.56 -21.39 -3.49
CA ILE A 316 -18.21 -21.53 -2.91
C ILE A 316 -17.41 -22.44 -3.84
N ASP A 317 -16.48 -21.87 -4.60
CA ASP A 317 -15.65 -22.62 -5.55
C ASP A 317 -14.56 -23.49 -4.90
N ASP A 318 -14.49 -23.53 -3.56
CA ASP A 318 -13.43 -24.27 -2.86
C ASP A 318 -13.99 -25.51 -2.14
N LYS A 319 -13.98 -26.65 -2.86
CA LYS A 319 -13.99 -28.02 -2.31
C LYS A 319 -15.19 -28.41 -1.43
N GLY A 320 -16.37 -27.82 -1.65
CA GLY A 320 -17.60 -28.20 -0.93
C GLY A 320 -17.63 -27.84 0.55
N LYS A 321 -16.76 -26.93 1.01
CA LYS A 321 -16.77 -26.38 2.37
C LYS A 321 -17.83 -25.29 2.47
N SER A 322 -18.60 -25.26 3.55
CA SER A 322 -19.59 -24.19 3.77
C SER A 322 -18.91 -22.85 4.11
N ARG A 323 -19.61 -21.73 3.94
CA ARG A 323 -19.07 -20.40 4.29
C ARG A 323 -18.79 -20.28 5.76
N GLU A 324 -19.63 -20.88 6.60
CA GLU A 324 -19.46 -20.93 8.05
C GLU A 324 -18.17 -21.65 8.40
N TYR A 325 -17.83 -22.74 7.70
CA TYR A 325 -16.57 -23.44 7.89
C TYR A 325 -15.37 -22.55 7.52
N LEU A 326 -15.40 -21.89 6.35
CA LEU A 326 -14.32 -21.01 5.90
C LEU A 326 -14.13 -19.82 6.86
N LEU A 327 -15.23 -19.18 7.26
CA LEU A 327 -15.21 -18.08 8.21
C LEU A 327 -14.66 -18.54 9.56
N SER A 328 -15.10 -19.69 10.08
CA SER A 328 -14.60 -20.25 11.36
C SER A 328 -13.10 -20.49 11.33
N HIS A 329 -12.59 -21.02 10.22
CA HIS A 329 -11.16 -21.22 10.01
C HIS A 329 -10.40 -19.89 10.01
N ASP A 330 -10.93 -18.86 9.35
CA ASP A 330 -10.29 -17.56 9.30
C ASP A 330 -10.39 -16.80 10.64
N ILE A 331 -11.47 -16.97 11.42
CA ILE A 331 -11.57 -16.45 12.79
C ILE A 331 -10.48 -17.07 13.66
N LEU A 332 -10.28 -18.39 13.58
CA LEU A 332 -9.21 -19.07 14.31
C LEU A 332 -7.84 -18.50 13.92
N TRP A 333 -7.63 -18.27 12.62
CA TRP A 333 -6.40 -17.64 12.13
C TRP A 333 -6.22 -16.22 12.69
N VAL A 334 -7.28 -15.40 12.75
CA VAL A 334 -7.24 -14.06 13.35
C VAL A 334 -6.85 -14.13 14.84
N LEU A 335 -7.47 -15.02 15.60
CA LEU A 335 -7.16 -15.21 17.03
C LEU A 335 -5.71 -15.64 17.26
N GLN A 336 -5.17 -16.50 16.39
CA GLN A 336 -3.77 -16.93 16.45
C GLN A 336 -2.79 -15.83 16.03
N ARG A 337 -3.07 -15.14 14.92
CA ARG A 337 -2.17 -14.13 14.33
C ARG A 337 -2.04 -12.88 15.18
N TYR A 338 -3.12 -12.48 15.84
CA TYR A 338 -3.20 -11.25 16.63
C TYR A 338 -3.20 -11.52 18.14
N GLN A 339 -2.61 -12.63 18.57
CA GLN A 339 -2.47 -12.95 19.99
C GLN A 339 -1.88 -11.76 20.75
N LYS A 340 -2.49 -11.41 21.89
CA LYS A 340 -2.11 -10.24 22.73
C LYS A 340 -2.33 -8.87 22.09
N CYS A 341 -3.03 -8.79 20.95
CA CYS A 341 -3.47 -7.52 20.39
C CYS A 341 -4.94 -7.28 20.76
N ASP A 342 -5.18 -6.61 21.88
CA ASP A 342 -6.54 -6.36 22.40
C ASP A 342 -7.44 -5.65 21.38
N ARG A 343 -6.86 -4.79 20.54
CA ARG A 343 -7.54 -4.11 19.44
C ARG A 343 -8.31 -5.09 18.55
N VAL A 344 -7.75 -6.27 18.29
CA VAL A 344 -8.34 -7.28 17.39
C VAL A 344 -9.01 -8.39 18.18
N ILE A 345 -8.39 -8.89 19.25
CA ILE A 345 -8.87 -10.04 20.02
C ILE A 345 -10.17 -9.72 20.77
N THR A 346 -10.25 -8.56 21.43
CA THR A 346 -11.46 -8.22 22.21
C THR A 346 -12.70 -8.09 21.32
N PRO A 347 -12.66 -7.39 20.17
CA PRO A 347 -13.79 -7.36 19.25
C PRO A 347 -14.12 -8.75 18.68
N THR A 348 -13.11 -9.53 18.29
CA THR A 348 -13.33 -10.88 17.73
C THR A 348 -14.09 -11.78 18.70
N LEU A 349 -13.85 -11.70 20.01
CA LEU A 349 -14.54 -12.50 21.01
C LEU A 349 -15.92 -11.96 21.42
N LYS A 350 -16.25 -10.69 21.10
CA LYS A 350 -17.56 -10.10 21.39
C LYS A 350 -18.62 -10.42 20.34
N ASP A 351 -18.20 -10.88 19.17
CA ASP A 351 -19.05 -11.14 18.01
C ASP A 351 -19.64 -12.55 17.93
N TYR A 352 -19.25 -13.46 18.83
CA TYR A 352 -19.65 -14.86 18.80
C TYR A 352 -20.17 -15.36 20.14
#